data_AF-A0A7C5QND5-F1
#
_entry.id   AF-A0A7C5QND5-F1
#
_cell.length_a   1.000
_cell.length_b   1.000
_cell.length_c   1.000
_cell.angle_alpha   90.00
_cell.angle_beta   90.00
_cell.angle_gamma   90.00
#
_symmetry.space_group_name_H-M   'P 1'
#
loop_
_entity.id
_entity.type
_entity.pdbx_description
1 polymer ?
#
loop_
_entity_poly.entity_id
_entity_poly.type
_entity_poly.pdbx_seq_one_letter_code
_entity_poly.pdbx_strand_id
1 'polypeptide(L)'
;IFALLNMLAENNNLSVLSSPQILVLNNETATVNVGDQVPIVTSQITDTANNTTSNQTIQYKDTGTILNVTPRINYDGIILLEVDQQVSQVNEALSTGVNSPTISTRQVKTKLAVKDGQTILIGGLIRRKKTDNETGVPFLKDVPVLGSLFKYQVRGDEKTELLIMITPYVIENEDVLDQYIREFREKTRGLRASVYSDRPSLSPR
;
A
#
# COMPACT_ATOMS: atom_id res chain seq x y z
N ILE A 1 -4.11 -49.88 5.97
CA ILE A 1 -4.72 -48.61 6.42
C ILE A 1 -3.64 -47.55 6.29
N PHE A 2 -3.79 -46.59 5.38
CA PHE A 2 -2.85 -45.48 5.22
C PHE A 2 -3.44 -44.25 5.91
N ALA A 3 -2.72 -43.70 6.88
CA ALA A 3 -3.03 -42.42 7.49
C ALA A 3 -2.02 -41.39 6.98
N LEU A 4 -2.51 -40.24 6.48
CA LEU A 4 -1.68 -39.14 5.98
C LEU A 4 -1.85 -37.94 6.93
N LEU A 5 -0.73 -37.48 7.51
CA LEU A 5 -0.69 -36.29 8.35
C LEU A 5 -0.17 -35.12 7.52
N ASN A 6 -1.00 -34.09 7.34
CA ASN A 6 -0.61 -32.85 6.69
C ASN A 6 -0.62 -31.71 7.72
N MET A 7 0.55 -31.14 8.01
CA MET A 7 0.73 -29.99 8.90
C MET A 7 1.64 -28.99 8.19
N LEU A 8 1.16 -27.78 7.93
CA LEU A 8 1.90 -26.71 7.26
C LEU A 8 1.72 -25.41 8.04
N ALA A 9 2.83 -24.76 8.39
CA ALA A 9 2.86 -23.43 8.98
C ALA A 9 3.54 -22.48 8.00
N GLU A 10 2.86 -21.41 7.60
CA GLU A 10 3.36 -20.40 6.68
C GLU A 10 3.40 -19.05 7.37
N ASN A 11 4.55 -18.37 7.31
CA ASN A 11 4.74 -17.02 7.83
C ASN A 11 5.19 -16.11 6.69
N ASN A 12 4.40 -15.09 6.36
CA ASN A 12 4.72 -14.12 5.32
C ASN A 12 4.69 -12.70 5.90
N ASN A 13 5.78 -11.94 5.73
CA ASN A 13 5.92 -10.57 6.18
C ASN A 13 6.25 -9.67 4.98
N LEU A 14 5.36 -8.72 4.69
CA LEU A 14 5.54 -7.74 3.62
C LEU A 14 5.47 -6.33 4.22
N SER A 15 6.49 -5.52 3.93
CA SER A 15 6.55 -4.11 4.32
C SER A 15 6.70 -3.25 3.08
N VAL A 16 5.86 -2.23 2.95
CA VAL A 16 5.91 -1.25 1.86
C VAL A 16 6.07 0.12 2.48
N LEU A 17 7.20 0.78 2.18
CA LEU A 17 7.47 2.15 2.59
C LEU A 17 7.49 3.04 1.34
N SER A 18 6.53 3.96 1.28
CA SER A 18 6.50 5.03 0.27
C SER A 18 6.68 6.38 0.95
N SER A 19 7.61 7.19 0.47
CA SER A 19 7.90 8.52 1.02
C SER A 19 7.98 9.56 -0.10
N PRO A 20 6.84 9.97 -0.68
CA PRO A 20 6.81 11.03 -1.68
C PRO A 20 7.26 12.36 -1.05
N GLN A 21 8.04 13.13 -1.79
CA GLN A 21 8.51 14.45 -1.39
C GLN A 21 8.20 15.43 -2.51
N ILE A 22 7.74 16.63 -2.16
CA ILE A 22 7.40 17.68 -3.11
C ILE A 22 7.74 19.04 -2.52
N LEU A 23 8.31 19.92 -3.34
CA LEU A 23 8.56 21.32 -3.01
C LEU A 23 7.44 22.15 -3.63
N VAL A 24 6.90 23.09 -2.87
CA VAL A 24 5.73 23.89 -3.28
C VAL A 24 5.81 25.28 -2.64
N LEU A 25 5.30 26.29 -3.37
CA LEU A 25 5.22 27.66 -2.87
C LEU A 25 4.08 27.82 -1.86
N ASN A 26 4.20 28.81 -1.00
CA ASN A 26 3.14 29.16 -0.05
C ASN A 26 1.84 29.54 -0.79
N ASN A 27 0.71 28.98 -0.36
CA ASN A 27 -0.62 29.10 -0.98
C ASN A 27 -0.79 28.49 -2.37
N GLU A 28 0.21 27.80 -2.90
CA GLU A 28 0.11 27.09 -4.18
C GLU A 28 -0.20 25.62 -3.95
N THR A 29 -0.96 25.01 -4.87
CA THR A 29 -1.22 23.57 -4.83
C THR A 29 -0.20 22.87 -5.70
N ALA A 30 0.40 21.81 -5.17
CA ALA A 30 1.31 20.96 -5.92
C ALA A 30 0.86 19.50 -5.86
N THR A 31 1.08 18.80 -6.97
CA THR A 31 0.70 17.40 -7.15
C THR A 31 1.92 16.61 -7.59
N VAL A 32 2.14 15.46 -6.95
CA VAL A 32 3.05 14.43 -7.43
C VAL A 32 2.27 13.14 -7.65
N ASN A 33 2.43 12.54 -8.83
CA ASN A 33 1.85 11.25 -9.18
C ASN A 33 2.98 10.31 -9.61
N VAL A 34 3.17 9.23 -8.86
CA VAL A 34 4.17 8.19 -9.12
C VAL A 34 3.47 6.85 -9.24
N GLY A 35 3.35 6.34 -10.46
CA GLY A 35 2.82 5.02 -10.75
C GLY A 35 2.36 4.90 -12.19
N ASP A 36 1.47 3.93 -12.43
CA ASP A 36 1.05 3.53 -13.77
C ASP A 36 -0.45 3.80 -13.98
N GLN A 37 -0.83 4.01 -15.23
CA GLN A 37 -2.23 4.08 -15.63
C GLN A 37 -2.75 2.68 -15.97
N VAL A 38 -3.79 2.25 -15.27
CA VAL A 38 -4.37 0.92 -15.45
C VAL A 38 -5.66 1.03 -16.26
N PRO A 39 -5.82 0.26 -17.36
CA PRO A 39 -7.06 0.21 -18.10
C PRO A 39 -8.12 -0.57 -17.31
N ILE A 40 -9.29 0.03 -17.13
CA ILE A 40 -10.46 -0.58 -16.50
C ILE A 40 -11.59 -0.63 -17.52
N VAL A 41 -12.15 -1.82 -17.74
CA VAL A 41 -13.35 -2.00 -18.57
C VAL A 41 -14.56 -1.49 -17.78
N THR A 42 -15.23 -0.44 -18.27
CA THR A 42 -16.39 0.21 -17.62
C THR A 42 -17.73 -0.23 -18.20
N SER A 43 -17.74 -0.74 -19.43
CA SER A 43 -18.91 -1.31 -20.08
C SER A 43 -18.49 -2.42 -21.02
N GLN A 44 -19.25 -3.51 -21.04
CA GLN A 44 -19.08 -4.62 -21.96
C GLN A 44 -20.46 -5.03 -22.50
N ILE A 45 -20.62 -5.00 -23.82
CA ILE A 45 -21.81 -5.51 -24.50
C ILE A 45 -21.45 -6.88 -25.08
N THR A 46 -22.06 -7.92 -24.55
CA THR A 46 -21.96 -9.29 -25.07
C THR A 46 -23.16 -9.55 -25.98
N ASP A 47 -22.91 -9.99 -27.20
CA ASP A 47 -23.97 -10.45 -28.10
C ASP A 47 -24.48 -11.81 -27.63
N THR A 48 -25.70 -11.84 -27.08
CA THR A 48 -26.35 -13.04 -26.53
C THR A 48 -26.54 -14.15 -27.57
N ALA A 49 -26.57 -13.83 -28.87
CA ALA A 49 -26.78 -14.83 -29.93
C ALA A 49 -25.51 -15.66 -30.22
N ASN A 50 -24.32 -15.09 -30.06
CA ASN A 50 -23.04 -15.72 -30.41
C ASN A 50 -22.07 -15.88 -29.22
N ASN A 51 -22.45 -15.39 -28.03
CA ASN A 51 -21.59 -15.30 -26.84
C ASN A 51 -20.23 -14.63 -27.15
N THR A 52 -20.25 -13.66 -28.06
CA THR A 52 -19.07 -12.88 -28.45
C THR A 52 -19.15 -11.48 -27.83
N THR A 53 -18.02 -11.01 -27.33
CA THR A 53 -17.90 -9.64 -26.82
C THR A 53 -17.86 -8.69 -28.01
N SER A 54 -18.90 -7.87 -28.17
CA SER A 54 -19.08 -7.02 -29.36
C SER A 54 -18.46 -5.63 -29.16
N ASN A 55 -18.53 -5.06 -27.95
CA ASN A 55 -17.95 -3.76 -27.63
C ASN A 55 -17.48 -3.68 -26.16
N GLN A 56 -16.31 -3.08 -25.92
CA GLN A 56 -15.80 -2.74 -24.60
C GLN A 56 -15.43 -1.26 -24.53
N THR A 57 -15.87 -0.57 -23.48
CA THR A 57 -15.41 0.79 -23.16
C THR A 57 -14.33 0.70 -22.09
N ILE A 58 -13.16 1.27 -22.36
CA ILE A 58 -12.00 1.24 -21.48
C ILE A 58 -11.78 2.66 -20.93
N GLN A 59 -11.61 2.76 -19.61
CA GLN A 59 -11.21 3.98 -18.92
C GLN A 59 -9.87 3.74 -18.22
N TYR A 60 -8.93 4.67 -18.39
CA TYR A 60 -7.66 4.62 -17.67
C TYR A 60 -7.81 5.23 -16.28
N LYS A 61 -7.26 4.56 -15.26
CA LYS A 61 -7.22 5.03 -13.88
C LYS A 61 -5.79 5.10 -13.38
N ASP A 62 -5.42 6.24 -12.82
CA ASP A 62 -4.09 6.43 -12.22
C ASP A 62 -3.96 5.57 -10.94
N THR A 63 -2.86 4.83 -10.86
CA THR A 63 -2.50 3.99 -9.70
C THR A 63 -1.09 4.34 -9.22
N GLY A 64 -0.70 3.83 -8.04
CA GLY A 64 0.55 4.20 -7.38
C GLY A 64 0.35 5.24 -6.28
N THR A 65 1.36 6.09 -6.05
CA THR A 65 1.38 7.09 -4.98
C THR A 65 1.07 8.47 -5.57
N ILE A 66 -0.06 9.03 -5.17
CA ILE A 66 -0.52 10.37 -5.54
C ILE A 66 -0.56 11.22 -4.28
N LEU A 67 0.06 12.39 -4.30
CA LEU A 67 0.03 13.36 -3.21
C LEU A 67 -0.30 14.73 -3.78
N ASN A 68 -1.38 15.32 -3.27
CA ASN A 68 -1.71 16.72 -3.47
C ASN A 68 -1.53 17.45 -2.14
N VAL A 69 -0.87 18.59 -2.18
CA VAL A 69 -0.64 19.40 -0.99
C VAL A 69 -0.78 20.88 -1.30
N THR A 70 -1.43 21.60 -0.39
CA THR A 70 -1.53 23.06 -0.42
C THR A 70 -1.11 23.59 0.95
N PRO A 71 0.11 24.16 1.07
CA PRO A 71 0.56 24.76 2.31
C PRO A 71 0.12 26.21 2.45
N ARG A 72 -0.12 26.62 3.69
CA ARG A 72 -0.28 28.02 4.08
C ARG A 72 0.51 28.27 5.37
N ILE A 73 1.53 29.09 5.26
CA ILE A 73 2.42 29.43 6.38
C ILE A 73 1.93 30.72 7.03
N ASN A 74 1.72 30.69 8.34
CA ASN A 74 1.38 31.86 9.14
C ASN A 74 2.65 32.50 9.75
N TYR A 75 2.54 33.75 10.21
CA TYR A 75 3.64 34.49 10.85
C TYR A 75 4.21 33.82 12.11
N ASP A 76 3.42 33.00 12.79
CA ASP A 76 3.83 32.26 13.99
C ASP A 76 4.61 30.96 13.68
N GLY A 77 4.99 30.72 12.42
CA GLY A 77 5.69 29.50 11.99
C GLY A 77 4.83 28.24 11.99
N ILE A 78 3.51 28.39 12.15
CA ILE A 78 2.54 27.31 11.99
C ILE A 78 2.20 27.17 10.51
N ILE A 79 2.28 25.94 10.02
CA ILE A 79 1.98 25.55 8.64
C ILE A 79 0.62 24.87 8.66
N LEU A 80 -0.35 25.50 8.00
CA LEU A 80 -1.63 24.91 7.66
C LEU A 80 -1.44 24.09 6.37
N LEU A 81 -1.71 22.80 6.42
CA LEU A 81 -1.58 21.89 5.29
C LEU A 81 -2.94 21.32 4.93
N GLU A 82 -3.36 21.52 3.69
CA GLU A 82 -4.36 20.68 3.05
C GLU A 82 -3.65 19.56 2.32
N VAL A 83 -3.97 18.31 2.67
CA VAL A 83 -3.30 17.12 2.16
C VAL A 83 -4.35 16.15 1.60
N ASP A 84 -4.16 15.71 0.37
CA ASP A 84 -4.90 14.61 -0.26
C ASP A 84 -3.88 13.60 -0.78
N GLN A 85 -3.62 12.57 0.03
CA GLN A 85 -2.67 11.51 -0.27
C GLN A 85 -3.41 10.21 -0.57
N GLN A 86 -3.09 9.60 -1.71
CA GLN A 86 -3.62 8.33 -2.16
C GLN A 86 -2.47 7.38 -2.48
N VAL A 87 -2.56 6.15 -1.98
CA VAL A 87 -1.66 5.04 -2.35
C VAL A 87 -2.52 3.91 -2.89
N SER A 88 -2.33 3.57 -4.15
CA SER A 88 -3.07 2.53 -4.87
C SER A 88 -2.12 1.42 -5.31
N GLN A 89 -2.56 0.18 -5.14
CA GLN A 89 -1.86 -1.02 -5.61
C GLN A 89 -2.77 -1.82 -6.53
N VAL A 90 -2.26 -2.18 -7.69
CA VAL A 90 -2.94 -3.06 -8.64
C VAL A 90 -2.81 -4.50 -8.18
N ASN A 91 -3.92 -5.21 -8.14
CA ASN A 91 -3.96 -6.64 -7.91
C ASN A 91 -4.40 -7.31 -9.22
N GLU A 92 -3.45 -8.03 -9.82
CA GLU A 92 -3.60 -8.77 -11.08
C GLU A 92 -4.62 -9.93 -10.98
N ALA A 93 -5.11 -10.24 -9.77
CA ALA A 93 -6.24 -11.13 -9.60
C ALA A 93 -7.48 -10.50 -10.25
N LEU A 94 -7.80 -10.99 -11.46
CA LEU A 94 -9.00 -10.61 -12.21
C LEU A 94 -10.24 -10.87 -11.34
N SER A 95 -11.10 -9.85 -11.24
CA SER A 95 -12.38 -10.02 -10.56
C SER A 95 -13.26 -11.03 -11.32
N THR A 96 -13.97 -11.90 -10.60
CA THR A 96 -14.86 -12.88 -11.24
C THR A 96 -15.93 -12.17 -12.08
N GLY A 97 -15.88 -12.31 -13.41
CA GLY A 97 -16.90 -11.82 -14.34
C GLY A 97 -16.56 -10.53 -15.10
N VAL A 98 -15.49 -9.80 -14.74
CA VAL A 98 -15.00 -8.63 -15.50
C VAL A 98 -13.50 -8.78 -15.67
N ASN A 99 -13.01 -8.68 -16.91
CA ASN A 99 -11.59 -8.75 -17.24
C ASN A 99 -10.87 -7.42 -16.89
N SER A 100 -10.98 -7.01 -15.63
CA SER A 100 -10.36 -5.81 -15.06
C SER A 100 -9.66 -6.18 -13.75
N PRO A 101 -8.47 -5.61 -13.48
CA PRO A 101 -7.75 -5.83 -12.24
C PRO A 101 -8.46 -5.16 -11.05
N THR A 102 -8.23 -5.69 -9.85
CA THR A 102 -8.71 -5.06 -8.61
C THR A 102 -7.70 -4.02 -8.15
N ILE A 103 -8.12 -2.77 -7.93
CA ILE A 103 -7.23 -1.72 -7.40
C ILE A 103 -7.53 -1.52 -5.91
N SER A 104 -6.55 -1.81 -5.06
CA SER A 104 -6.62 -1.53 -3.62
C SER A 104 -6.12 -0.10 -3.36
N THR A 105 -7.00 0.77 -2.86
CA THR A 105 -6.69 2.19 -2.62
C THR A 105 -6.72 2.49 -1.12
N ARG A 106 -5.70 3.22 -0.66
CA ARG A 106 -5.59 3.80 0.68
C ARG A 106 -5.52 5.31 0.51
N GLN A 107 -6.47 6.05 1.05
CA GLN A 107 -6.54 7.50 0.86
C GLN A 107 -6.77 8.22 2.18
N VAL A 108 -6.11 9.35 2.36
CA VAL A 108 -6.37 10.31 3.42
C VAL A 108 -6.52 11.70 2.83
N LYS A 109 -7.59 12.39 3.22
CA LYS A 109 -7.84 13.78 2.88
C LYS A 109 -8.11 14.54 4.16
N THR A 110 -7.24 15.51 4.48
CA THR A 110 -7.32 16.22 5.75
C THR A 110 -6.75 17.64 5.66
N LYS A 111 -7.13 18.46 6.64
CA LYS A 111 -6.55 19.78 6.89
C LYS A 111 -5.99 19.80 8.30
N LEU A 112 -4.72 20.16 8.44
CA LEU A 112 -4.04 20.11 9.72
C LEU A 112 -3.12 21.31 9.91
N ALA A 113 -2.82 21.60 11.17
CA ALA A 113 -1.83 22.61 11.56
C ALA A 113 -0.64 21.90 12.19
N VAL A 114 0.56 22.21 11.72
CA VAL A 114 1.80 21.56 12.15
C VAL A 114 2.94 22.57 12.13
N LYS A 115 3.96 22.36 12.96
CA LYS A 115 5.15 23.22 12.99
C LYS A 115 6.18 22.75 11.97
N ASP A 116 7.07 23.66 11.59
CA ASP A 116 8.22 23.34 10.77
C ASP A 116 9.05 22.19 11.38
N GLY A 117 9.42 21.22 10.54
CA GLY A 117 10.20 20.03 10.90
C GLY A 117 9.47 19.01 11.78
N GLN A 118 8.21 19.25 12.18
CA GLN A 118 7.47 18.34 13.06
C GLN A 118 6.73 17.27 12.25
N THR A 119 6.98 16.00 12.56
CA THR A 119 6.21 14.89 12.00
C THR A 119 4.88 14.75 12.74
N ILE A 120 3.78 14.64 11.99
CA ILE A 120 2.45 14.36 12.51
C ILE A 120 1.84 13.13 11.82
N LEU A 121 1.19 12.27 12.63
CA LEU A 121 0.38 11.15 12.13
C LEU A 121 -0.97 11.68 11.66
N ILE A 122 -1.25 11.56 10.37
CA ILE A 122 -2.47 12.10 9.74
C ILE A 122 -3.55 11.04 9.56
N GLY A 123 -3.17 9.77 9.63
CA GLY A 123 -4.10 8.66 9.53
C GLY A 123 -3.42 7.32 9.76
N GLY A 124 -4.24 6.31 10.03
CA GLY A 124 -3.77 4.94 10.12
C GLY A 124 -4.92 3.94 10.14
N LEU A 125 -4.61 2.69 9.82
CA LEU A 125 -5.55 1.57 9.86
C LEU A 125 -4.83 0.36 10.43
N ILE A 126 -5.42 -0.26 11.44
CA ILE A 126 -4.99 -1.56 11.93
C ILE A 126 -6.15 -2.52 11.67
N ARG A 127 -5.93 -3.50 10.79
CA ARG A 127 -6.89 -4.57 10.49
C ARG A 127 -6.32 -5.87 11.02
N ARG A 128 -7.14 -6.65 11.71
CA ARG A 128 -6.84 -8.04 12.07
C ARG A 128 -7.98 -8.93 11.60
N LYS A 129 -7.66 -10.01 10.90
CA LYS A 129 -8.61 -11.02 10.45
C LYS A 129 -8.16 -12.38 10.99
N LYS A 130 -8.97 -12.96 11.86
CA LYS A 130 -8.76 -14.30 12.39
C LYS A 130 -9.72 -15.27 11.69
N THR A 131 -9.18 -16.33 11.13
CA THR A 131 -9.93 -17.43 10.51
C THR A 131 -9.74 -18.67 11.38
N ASP A 132 -10.82 -19.31 11.80
CA ASP A 132 -10.79 -20.60 12.51
C ASP A 132 -11.83 -21.52 11.85
N ASN A 133 -11.35 -22.37 10.95
CA ASN A 133 -12.19 -23.33 10.24
C ASN A 133 -11.88 -24.73 10.77
N GLU A 134 -12.90 -25.41 11.28
CA GLU A 134 -12.80 -26.79 11.72
C GLU A 134 -13.70 -27.68 10.85
N THR A 135 -13.11 -28.70 10.24
CA THR A 135 -13.81 -29.75 9.51
C THR A 135 -13.47 -31.08 10.15
N GLY A 136 -14.45 -31.93 10.45
CA GLY A 136 -14.17 -33.21 11.09
C GLY A 136 -15.32 -34.19 10.97
N VAL A 137 -15.08 -35.44 11.37
CA VAL A 137 -16.09 -36.50 11.37
C VAL A 137 -17.12 -36.21 12.48
N PRO A 138 -18.43 -36.15 12.19
CA PRO A 138 -19.46 -35.93 13.19
C PRO A 138 -19.34 -36.95 14.35
N PHE A 139 -19.61 -36.50 15.58
CA PHE A 139 -19.45 -37.25 16.84
C PHE A 139 -18.01 -37.59 17.25
N LEU A 140 -17.14 -38.05 16.33
CA LEU A 140 -15.76 -38.44 16.66
C LEU A 140 -14.84 -37.24 16.89
N LYS A 141 -15.10 -36.11 16.24
CA LYS A 141 -14.30 -34.89 16.40
C LYS A 141 -14.39 -34.25 17.79
N ASP A 142 -15.45 -34.56 18.54
CA ASP A 142 -15.74 -33.98 19.85
C ASP A 142 -15.31 -34.88 21.02
N VAL A 143 -14.75 -36.08 20.73
CA VAL A 143 -14.28 -37.01 21.76
C VAL A 143 -13.08 -36.41 22.50
N PRO A 144 -13.09 -36.34 23.84
CA PRO A 144 -11.93 -35.90 24.62
C PRO A 144 -10.70 -36.74 24.29
N VAL A 145 -9.52 -36.12 24.25
CA VAL A 145 -8.20 -36.77 23.98
C VAL A 145 -8.01 -37.23 22.52
N LEU A 146 -9.01 -37.84 21.88
CA LEU A 146 -8.86 -38.44 20.55
C LEU A 146 -9.48 -37.61 19.40
N GLY A 147 -10.34 -36.63 19.71
CA GLY A 147 -11.06 -35.86 18.70
C GLY A 147 -10.16 -35.04 17.76
N SER A 148 -8.94 -34.70 18.18
CA SER A 148 -7.93 -34.04 17.34
C SER A 148 -7.49 -34.87 16.14
N LEU A 149 -7.58 -36.21 16.21
CA LEU A 149 -7.24 -37.11 15.10
C LEU A 149 -8.36 -37.21 14.05
N PHE A 150 -9.58 -36.81 14.42
CA PHE A 150 -10.78 -36.87 13.57
C PHE A 150 -11.24 -35.49 13.08
N LYS A 151 -10.42 -34.47 13.29
CA LYS A 151 -10.67 -33.10 12.83
C LYS A 151 -9.45 -32.47 12.18
N TYR A 152 -9.73 -31.61 11.23
CA TYR A 152 -8.80 -30.77 10.52
C TYR A 152 -9.12 -29.32 10.89
N GLN A 153 -8.11 -28.59 11.35
CA GLN A 153 -8.25 -27.20 11.74
C GLN A 153 -7.37 -26.33 10.85
N VAL A 154 -7.98 -25.31 10.24
CA VAL A 154 -7.28 -24.24 9.53
C VAL A 154 -7.42 -22.99 10.38
N ARG A 155 -6.30 -22.56 10.96
CA ARG A 155 -6.21 -21.29 11.68
C ARG A 155 -5.40 -20.30 10.86
N GLY A 156 -5.95 -19.13 10.63
CA GLY A 156 -5.27 -18.01 9.99
C GLY A 156 -5.35 -16.76 10.85
N ASP A 157 -4.28 -15.97 10.90
CA ASP A 157 -4.25 -14.66 11.54
C ASP A 157 -3.56 -13.69 10.59
N GLU A 158 -4.32 -12.77 10.02
CA GLU A 158 -3.84 -11.76 9.07
C GLU A 158 -3.90 -10.39 9.74
N LYS A 159 -2.75 -9.73 9.87
CA LYS A 159 -2.64 -8.38 10.44
C LYS A 159 -2.16 -7.42 9.36
N THR A 160 -2.87 -6.31 9.17
CA THR A 160 -2.50 -5.22 8.25
C THR A 160 -2.40 -3.92 9.03
N GLU A 161 -1.27 -3.24 8.94
CA GLU A 161 -1.03 -1.94 9.57
C GLU A 161 -0.70 -0.91 8.50
N LEU A 162 -1.36 0.23 8.56
CA LEU A 162 -1.10 1.40 7.74
C LEU A 162 -0.91 2.58 8.66
N LEU A 163 0.18 3.32 8.47
CA LEU A 163 0.45 4.58 9.14
C LEU A 163 0.78 5.61 8.07
N ILE A 164 0.13 6.76 8.14
CA ILE A 164 0.35 7.87 7.22
C ILE A 164 0.83 9.06 8.04
N MET A 165 2.04 9.51 7.73
CA MET A 165 2.71 10.60 8.44
C MET A 165 3.13 11.67 7.43
N ILE A 166 3.17 12.92 7.87
CA ILE A 166 3.69 14.03 7.10
C ILE A 166 4.66 14.84 7.96
N THR A 167 5.71 15.34 7.32
CA THR A 167 6.71 16.22 7.92
C THR A 167 6.96 17.37 6.96
N PRO A 168 6.41 18.57 7.22
CA PRO A 168 6.72 19.73 6.41
C PRO A 168 8.04 20.35 6.80
N TYR A 169 8.68 21.00 5.82
CA TYR A 169 9.86 21.82 6.02
C TYR A 169 9.66 23.16 5.31
N VAL A 170 9.89 24.26 6.02
CA VAL A 170 9.84 25.62 5.47
C VAL A 170 11.24 26.00 4.97
N ILE A 171 11.29 26.51 3.74
CA ILE A 171 12.52 27.00 3.12
C ILE A 171 12.36 28.50 2.96
N GLU A 172 13.11 29.26 3.77
CA GLU A 172 13.01 30.72 3.85
C GLU A 172 13.97 31.44 2.89
N ASN A 173 15.09 30.80 2.53
CA ASN A 173 16.12 31.38 1.67
C ASN A 173 16.84 30.30 0.84
N GLU A 174 17.65 30.76 -0.11
CA GLU A 174 18.40 29.91 -1.04
C GLU A 174 19.50 29.10 -0.33
N ASP A 175 20.15 29.65 0.70
CA ASP A 175 21.17 28.94 1.48
C ASP A 175 20.62 27.68 2.17
N VAL A 176 19.43 27.81 2.77
CA VAL A 176 18.69 26.71 3.41
C VAL A 176 18.28 25.68 2.36
N LEU A 177 17.76 26.12 1.21
CA LEU A 177 17.40 25.23 0.11
C LEU A 177 18.61 24.40 -0.35
N ASP A 178 19.75 25.05 -0.54
CA ASP A 178 21.00 24.44 -0.96
C ASP A 178 21.51 23.41 0.05
N GLN A 179 21.39 23.70 1.34
CA GLN A 179 21.71 22.74 2.39
C GLN A 179 20.81 21.51 2.31
N TYR A 180 19.50 21.69 2.19
CA TYR A 180 18.55 20.58 2.06
C TYR A 180 18.84 19.71 0.82
N ILE A 181 19.17 20.32 -0.32
CA ILE A 181 19.51 19.60 -1.55
C ILE A 181 20.80 18.78 -1.36
N ARG A 182 21.82 19.34 -0.70
CA ARG A 182 23.06 18.62 -0.39
C ARG A 182 22.80 17.41 0.50
N GLU A 183 22.08 17.59 1.59
CA GLU A 183 21.73 16.50 2.50
C GLU A 183 20.89 15.41 1.81
N PHE A 184 19.92 15.82 0.99
CA PHE A 184 19.11 14.89 0.21
C PHE A 184 19.95 14.08 -0.78
N ARG A 185 20.91 14.73 -1.45
CA ARG A 185 21.85 14.07 -2.37
C ARG A 185 22.76 13.07 -1.64
N GLU A 186 23.20 13.38 -0.43
CA GLU A 186 24.00 12.47 0.38
C GLU A 186 23.20 11.25 0.85
N LYS A 187 21.98 11.47 1.36
CA LYS A 187 21.06 10.38 1.74
C LYS A 187 20.78 9.45 0.57
N THR A 188 20.52 10.00 -0.61
CA THR A 188 20.27 9.20 -1.83
C THR A 188 21.52 8.50 -2.36
N ARG A 189 22.72 9.08 -2.24
CA ARG A 189 23.99 8.39 -2.55
C ARG A 189 24.24 7.21 -1.61
N GLY A 190 23.96 7.37 -0.31
CA GLY A 190 24.03 6.29 0.68
C GLY A 190 23.10 5.13 0.35
N LEU A 191 21.85 5.43 -0.06
CA LEU A 191 20.87 4.43 -0.49
C LEU A 191 21.33 3.63 -1.73
N ARG A 192 22.01 4.28 -2.69
CA ARG A 192 22.56 3.57 -3.87
C ARG A 192 23.69 2.61 -3.49
N ALA A 193 24.48 2.92 -2.48
CA ALA A 193 25.57 2.06 -2.01
C ALA A 193 25.03 0.83 -1.25
N SER A 194 24.01 1.00 -0.39
CA SER A 194 23.42 -0.10 0.38
C SER A 194 22.59 -1.07 -0.47
N VAL A 195 21.93 -0.60 -1.53
CA VAL A 195 21.21 -1.46 -2.48
C VAL A 195 22.18 -2.36 -3.29
N TYR A 196 23.44 -1.95 -3.43
CA TYR A 196 24.46 -2.74 -4.13
C TYR A 196 25.13 -3.81 -3.26
N SER A 197 25.23 -3.58 -1.95
CA SER A 197 25.84 -4.55 -1.00
C SER A 197 24.95 -5.74 -0.65
N ASP A 198 23.64 -5.64 -0.91
CA ASP A 198 22.65 -6.67 -0.55
C ASP A 198 22.40 -7.70 -1.69
N ARG A 199 23.18 -7.61 -2.78
CA ARG A 199 23.20 -8.67 -3.79
C ARG A 199 24.11 -9.81 -3.32
N PRO A 200 23.62 -11.06 -3.20
CA PRO A 200 24.49 -12.17 -2.86
C PRO A 200 25.60 -12.26 -3.91
N SER A 201 26.85 -12.23 -3.45
CA SER A 201 28.01 -12.39 -4.30
C SER A 201 27.90 -13.75 -5.00
N LEU A 202 27.61 -13.74 -6.30
CA LEU A 202 27.78 -14.94 -7.12
C LEU A 202 29.29 -15.19 -7.19
N SER A 203 29.75 -16.15 -6.38
CA SER A 203 31.10 -16.70 -6.49
C SER A 203 31.27 -17.27 -7.90
N PRO A 204 32.28 -16.83 -8.66
CA PRO A 204 32.63 -17.48 -9.92
C PRO A 204 32.97 -18.94 -9.66
N ARG A 205 32.43 -19.84 -10.47
CA ARG A 205 32.83 -21.26 -10.50
C ARG A 205 34.17 -21.39 -11.21
#